data_AF-A0A7Z0DAC5-F1
#
_entry.id   AF-A0A7Z0DAC5-F1
#
_cell.length_a   1.000
_cell.length_b   1.000
_cell.length_c   1.000
_cell.angle_alpha   90.00
_cell.angle_beta   90.00
_cell.angle_gamma   90.00
#
_symmetry.space_group_name_H-M   'P 1'
#
loop_
_entity.id
_entity.type
_entity.pdbx_description
1 polymer ?
#
loop_
_entity_poly.entity_id
_entity_poly.type
_entity_poly.pdbx_seq_one_letter_code
_entity_poly.pdbx_strand_id
1 'polypeptide(L)'
;MTSNLPPRQRTAPRPSRAARIVGAVLVVPAVVLVLVDYALPAARTVTASFQRCASLARDCTWAGSLNYRLLLIGPGEGVPTLLARGFLAAGVVAVLGAAGGAMIGMLAGGGRRMRMAARVLIAAVLAGVTPVGMALGHAQLLRAPDDATAATVAVAVATFAPALAGLIGAVLMAVPGGPVRALPVIGAAMVVVTGAGGLQLTALGYVGGGRLEASGAVLRWLVSAEFGGASAISVIMLVLLAVLGLGATVLMIITVRLTVVPPAVPHPAPNTRPRAGATVGLLAVALIAVAALLAALPWLSATQPAIPGMERPLTPSLIATGAALGGTAIQTVVALAAGIGIGWFRPLGARSRWLLLIFAPFLLVGVVPLGIAWYLPARAAGSFDTLPALLGPSALCCWMIMVVALAAEAARESSDRYGRVIAAAVAPLAGVVGAAVVLLFAMRWQEFVWPLLMIGDTDLWPDPLWTLKSWDAVGLAGVLPFPVWLVIAAGLAAALVGADRARVAVGVSGNPGRAEFPAGRPARSVQGGGPGGAPAAVTPRSDRNG
;
A
#
# COMPACT_ATOMS: atom_id res chain seq x y z
N MET A 1 54.07 4.02 -3.59
CA MET A 1 52.99 3.03 -3.57
C MET A 1 52.22 3.16 -2.26
N THR A 2 51.21 4.02 -2.20
CA THR A 2 50.31 4.11 -1.04
C THR A 2 49.29 2.98 -1.17
N SER A 3 49.30 2.04 -0.22
CA SER A 3 48.36 0.92 -0.21
C SER A 3 46.94 1.45 -0.03
N ASN A 4 46.15 1.39 -1.10
CA ASN A 4 44.69 1.55 -1.03
C ASN A 4 44.12 0.29 -0.36
N LEU A 5 44.30 0.17 0.96
CA LEU A 5 43.56 -0.81 1.72
C LEU A 5 42.08 -0.41 1.69
N PRO A 6 41.16 -1.33 1.32
CA PRO A 6 39.75 -1.04 1.35
C PRO A 6 39.36 -0.55 2.75
N PRO A 7 38.54 0.50 2.86
CA PRO A 7 38.13 1.03 4.15
C PRO A 7 37.54 -0.11 4.98
N ARG A 8 38.13 -0.39 6.15
CA ARG A 8 37.61 -1.41 7.08
C ARG A 8 36.13 -1.13 7.31
N GLN A 9 35.28 -2.07 6.91
CA GLN A 9 33.86 -2.02 7.23
C GLN A 9 33.74 -1.98 8.75
N ARG A 10 33.41 -0.81 9.32
CA ARG A 10 33.07 -0.71 10.72
C ARG A 10 31.82 -1.56 10.93
N THR A 11 31.95 -2.63 11.70
CA THR A 11 30.82 -3.40 12.19
C THR A 11 29.94 -2.45 13.00
N ALA A 12 28.65 -2.36 12.65
CA ALA A 12 27.73 -1.47 13.34
C ALA A 12 27.73 -1.79 14.84
N PRO A 13 27.80 -0.78 15.73
CA PRO A 13 27.84 -1.02 17.16
C PRO A 13 26.61 -1.78 17.63
N ARG A 14 26.82 -2.79 18.49
CA ARG A 14 25.72 -3.57 19.08
C ARG A 14 24.80 -2.62 19.87
N PRO A 15 23.47 -2.77 19.77
CA PRO A 15 22.56 -1.95 20.57
C PRO A 15 22.82 -2.19 22.06
N SER A 16 22.84 -1.10 22.84
CA SER A 16 22.97 -1.13 24.30
C SER A 16 21.81 -1.90 24.93
N ARG A 17 21.98 -2.39 26.17
CA ARG A 17 20.92 -3.10 26.89
C ARG A 17 19.67 -2.23 27.07
N ALA A 18 19.87 -0.95 27.40
CA ALA A 18 18.79 0.03 27.52
C ALA A 18 18.00 0.18 26.21
N ALA A 19 18.69 0.32 25.07
CA ALA A 19 18.04 0.41 23.76
C ALA A 19 17.19 -0.84 23.45
N ARG A 20 17.67 -2.04 23.81
CA ARG A 20 16.88 -3.27 23.60
C ARG A 20 15.63 -3.33 24.48
N ILE A 21 15.73 -2.88 25.73
CA ILE A 21 14.58 -2.81 26.66
C ILE A 21 13.54 -1.83 26.12
N VAL A 22 13.96 -0.62 25.72
CA VAL A 22 13.08 0.37 25.08
C VAL A 22 12.41 -0.21 23.84
N GLY A 23 13.19 -0.87 22.96
CA GLY A 23 12.65 -1.53 21.78
C GLY A 23 11.61 -2.60 22.10
N ALA A 24 11.82 -3.39 23.15
CA ALA A 24 10.86 -4.41 23.58
C ALA A 24 9.58 -3.76 24.12
N VAL A 25 9.69 -2.76 24.99
CA VAL A 25 8.54 -2.02 25.55
C VAL A 25 7.69 -1.39 24.45
N LEU A 26 8.30 -0.83 23.40
CA LEU A 26 7.58 -0.25 22.26
C LEU A 26 6.84 -1.28 21.41
N VAL A 27 7.29 -2.54 21.38
CA VAL A 27 6.70 -3.62 20.58
C VAL A 27 5.56 -4.35 21.31
N VAL A 28 5.60 -4.40 22.64
CA VAL A 28 4.61 -5.12 23.47
C VAL A 28 3.17 -4.71 23.16
N PRO A 29 2.79 -3.41 23.09
CA PRO A 29 1.41 -3.02 22.80
C PRO A 29 0.91 -3.57 21.46
N ALA A 30 1.75 -3.55 20.42
CA ALA A 30 1.38 -4.09 19.12
C ALA A 30 1.23 -5.62 19.14
N VAL A 31 2.06 -6.34 19.90
CA VAL A 31 1.91 -7.79 20.06
C VAL A 31 0.60 -8.13 20.79
N VAL A 32 0.27 -7.39 21.85
CA VAL A 32 -1.01 -7.55 22.55
C VAL A 32 -2.18 -7.29 21.60
N LEU A 33 -2.13 -6.22 20.80
CA LEU A 33 -3.16 -5.91 19.82
C LEU A 33 -3.26 -6.95 18.70
N VAL A 34 -2.16 -7.54 18.23
CA VAL A 34 -2.25 -8.70 17.30
C VAL A 34 -3.03 -9.84 17.94
N LEU A 35 -2.77 -10.14 19.20
CA LEU A 35 -3.44 -11.25 19.88
C LEU A 35 -4.94 -10.97 20.08
N VAL A 36 -5.29 -9.74 20.48
CA VAL A 36 -6.67 -9.35 20.79
C VAL A 36 -7.48 -9.06 19.54
N ASP A 37 -6.95 -8.28 18.59
CA ASP A 37 -7.70 -7.81 17.42
C ASP A 37 -7.70 -8.84 16.29
N TYR A 38 -6.70 -9.72 16.22
CA TYR A 38 -6.56 -10.66 15.10
C TYR A 38 -6.56 -12.13 15.52
N ALA A 39 -5.67 -12.56 16.41
CA ALA A 39 -5.51 -13.98 16.72
C ALA A 39 -6.75 -14.56 17.42
N LEU A 40 -7.29 -13.86 18.43
CA LEU A 40 -8.48 -14.28 19.15
C LEU A 40 -9.72 -14.29 18.24
N PRO A 41 -10.02 -13.24 17.45
CA PRO A 41 -11.07 -13.25 16.44
C PRO A 41 -10.89 -14.37 15.41
N ALA A 42 -9.66 -14.62 14.93
CA ALA A 42 -9.39 -15.73 14.02
C ALA A 42 -9.73 -17.09 14.65
N ALA A 43 -9.36 -17.31 15.91
CA ALA A 43 -9.71 -18.53 16.63
C ALA A 43 -11.24 -18.67 16.82
N ARG A 44 -11.95 -17.56 17.06
CA ARG A 44 -13.42 -17.53 17.12
C ARG A 44 -14.04 -17.83 15.76
N THR A 45 -13.51 -17.28 14.66
CA THR A 45 -13.96 -17.59 13.29
C THR A 45 -13.75 -19.08 12.98
N VAL A 46 -12.62 -19.66 13.38
CA VAL A 46 -12.37 -21.11 13.25
C VAL A 46 -13.38 -21.92 14.06
N THR A 47 -13.71 -21.50 15.28
CA THR A 47 -14.69 -22.22 16.09
C THR A 47 -16.10 -22.12 15.48
N ALA A 48 -16.48 -20.92 15.04
CA ALA A 48 -17.78 -20.65 14.42
C ALA A 48 -17.94 -21.39 13.08
N SER A 49 -16.86 -21.66 12.34
CA SER A 49 -16.94 -22.41 11.08
C SER A 49 -17.39 -23.87 11.25
N PHE A 50 -17.24 -24.45 12.44
CA PHE A 50 -17.75 -25.79 12.78
C PHE A 50 -19.14 -25.76 13.42
N GLN A 51 -19.72 -24.58 13.60
CA GLN A 51 -21.04 -24.40 14.20
C GLN A 51 -22.07 -24.05 13.13
N ARG A 52 -23.32 -24.43 13.37
CA ARG A 52 -24.49 -23.96 12.65
C ARG A 52 -25.26 -23.07 13.61
N CYS A 53 -25.00 -21.77 13.49
CA CYS A 53 -25.80 -20.74 14.12
C CYS A 53 -26.85 -20.32 13.10
N ALA A 54 -28.08 -20.82 13.29
CA ALA A 54 -29.21 -20.37 12.48
C ALA A 54 -29.73 -19.08 13.12
N SER A 55 -29.63 -17.97 12.39
CA SER A 55 -30.10 -16.65 12.80
C SER A 55 -29.29 -15.97 13.92
N LEU A 56 -29.76 -14.77 14.26
CA LEU A 56 -29.32 -13.94 15.37
C LEU A 56 -29.55 -14.56 16.78
N ALA A 57 -30.13 -15.77 16.85
CA ALA A 57 -30.35 -16.53 18.07
C ALA A 57 -29.03 -17.08 18.66
N ARG A 58 -29.01 -17.30 19.98
CA ARG A 58 -27.82 -17.81 20.71
C ARG A 58 -27.57 -19.31 20.50
N ASP A 59 -28.51 -20.02 19.90
CA ASP A 59 -28.47 -21.48 19.80
C ASP A 59 -27.62 -21.91 18.59
N CYS A 60 -26.31 -21.90 18.79
CA CYS A 60 -25.36 -22.49 17.86
C CYS A 60 -25.23 -23.99 18.15
N THR A 61 -25.54 -24.83 17.16
CA THR A 61 -25.32 -26.28 17.25
C THR A 61 -24.00 -26.66 16.59
N TRP A 62 -23.31 -27.67 17.11
CA TRP A 62 -22.10 -28.18 16.46
C TRP A 62 -22.46 -28.91 15.17
N ALA A 63 -21.94 -28.45 14.03
CA ALA A 63 -22.20 -28.99 12.71
C ALA A 63 -20.98 -29.71 12.11
N GLY A 64 -19.84 -29.69 12.80
CA GLY A 64 -18.61 -30.31 12.33
C GLY A 64 -18.19 -29.76 10.95
N SER A 65 -17.80 -30.64 10.04
CA SER A 65 -17.31 -30.25 8.70
C SER A 65 -18.42 -29.93 7.68
N LEU A 66 -19.69 -29.91 8.09
CA LEU A 66 -20.82 -29.73 7.17
C LEU A 66 -20.72 -28.43 6.36
N ASN A 67 -20.37 -27.31 7.00
CA ASN A 67 -20.22 -26.02 6.32
C ASN A 67 -19.16 -26.10 5.20
N TYR A 68 -18.03 -26.77 5.44
CA TYR A 68 -17.00 -26.96 4.42
C TYR A 68 -17.44 -27.88 3.28
N ARG A 69 -18.22 -28.93 3.58
CA ARG A 69 -18.78 -29.82 2.55
C ARG A 69 -19.77 -29.08 1.64
N LEU A 70 -20.66 -28.28 2.24
CA LEU A 70 -21.60 -27.45 1.50
C LEU A 70 -20.87 -26.42 0.63
N LEU A 71 -19.77 -25.84 1.13
CA LEU A 71 -18.95 -24.90 0.36
C LEU A 71 -18.19 -25.54 -0.81
N LEU A 72 -17.82 -26.81 -0.73
CA LEU A 72 -17.04 -27.50 -1.75
C LEU A 72 -17.90 -28.25 -2.77
N ILE A 73 -19.04 -28.80 -2.34
CA ILE A 73 -19.86 -29.75 -3.11
C ILE A 73 -21.31 -29.27 -3.26
N GLY A 74 -21.73 -28.26 -2.49
CA GLY A 74 -23.12 -27.82 -2.47
C GLY A 74 -23.60 -27.17 -3.78
N PRO A 75 -24.92 -27.18 -4.03
CA PRO A 75 -25.52 -26.50 -5.17
C PRO A 75 -25.37 -24.97 -5.01
N GLY A 76 -24.43 -24.37 -5.72
CA GLY A 76 -24.16 -22.93 -5.67
C GLY A 76 -22.76 -22.56 -6.17
N GLU A 77 -22.40 -21.28 -6.03
CA GLU A 77 -21.03 -20.81 -6.27
C GLU A 77 -20.10 -21.32 -5.17
N GLY A 78 -19.61 -22.55 -5.33
CA GLY A 78 -18.67 -23.15 -4.39
C GLY A 78 -17.36 -22.35 -4.26
N VAL A 79 -16.60 -22.63 -3.20
CA VAL A 79 -15.27 -22.05 -2.95
C VAL A 79 -14.34 -22.09 -4.17
N PRO A 80 -14.29 -23.17 -5.00
CA PRO A 80 -13.45 -23.18 -6.19
C PRO A 80 -13.79 -22.06 -7.17
N THR A 81 -15.08 -21.77 -7.38
CA THR A 81 -15.53 -20.70 -8.27
C THR A 81 -15.16 -19.33 -7.71
N LEU A 82 -15.34 -19.12 -6.40
CA LEU A 82 -14.96 -17.87 -5.74
C LEU A 82 -13.44 -17.64 -5.80
N LEU A 83 -12.65 -18.67 -5.55
CA LEU A 83 -11.19 -18.62 -5.65
C LEU A 83 -10.76 -18.37 -7.10
N ALA A 84 -11.33 -19.09 -8.07
CA ALA A 84 -11.01 -18.92 -9.49
C ALA A 84 -11.27 -17.49 -9.95
N ARG A 85 -12.41 -16.90 -9.58
CA ARG A 85 -12.73 -15.49 -9.87
C ARG A 85 -11.79 -14.52 -9.15
N GLY A 86 -11.48 -14.79 -7.88
CA GLY A 86 -10.55 -13.98 -7.10
C GLY A 86 -9.16 -13.95 -7.70
N PHE A 87 -8.64 -15.12 -8.11
CA PHE A 87 -7.35 -15.25 -8.80
C PHE A 87 -7.36 -14.66 -10.20
N LEU A 88 -8.45 -14.80 -10.96
CA LEU A 88 -8.61 -14.16 -12.26
C LEU A 88 -8.54 -12.63 -12.13
N ALA A 89 -9.34 -12.05 -11.22
CA ALA A 89 -9.33 -10.62 -10.93
C ALA A 89 -7.94 -10.16 -10.47
N ALA A 90 -7.32 -10.90 -9.55
CA ALA A 90 -5.95 -10.64 -9.09
C ALA A 90 -4.93 -10.69 -10.24
N GLY A 91 -5.08 -11.61 -11.19
CA GLY A 91 -4.24 -11.74 -12.36
C GLY A 91 -4.36 -10.55 -13.30
N VAL A 92 -5.59 -10.13 -13.61
CA VAL A 92 -5.84 -8.94 -14.45
C VAL A 92 -5.28 -7.68 -13.79
N VAL A 93 -5.56 -7.51 -12.49
CA VAL A 93 -5.01 -6.41 -11.67
C VAL A 93 -3.48 -6.41 -11.69
N ALA A 94 -2.86 -7.59 -11.55
CA ALA A 94 -1.41 -7.71 -11.58
C ALA A 94 -0.85 -7.30 -12.94
N VAL A 95 -1.40 -7.82 -14.04
CA VAL A 95 -0.92 -7.49 -15.39
C VAL A 95 -1.02 -5.98 -15.67
N LEU A 96 -2.19 -5.39 -15.41
CA LEU A 96 -2.43 -3.96 -15.63
C LEU A 96 -1.59 -3.08 -14.69
N GLY A 97 -1.46 -3.48 -13.43
CA GLY A 97 -0.60 -2.79 -12.46
C GLY A 97 0.87 -2.86 -12.85
N ALA A 98 1.37 -4.00 -13.31
CA ALA A 98 2.74 -4.15 -13.82
C ALA A 98 2.99 -3.24 -15.01
N ALA A 99 2.09 -3.26 -15.99
CA ALA A 99 2.20 -2.42 -17.18
C ALA A 99 2.21 -0.93 -16.81
N GLY A 100 1.22 -0.48 -16.03
CA GLY A 100 1.13 0.91 -15.58
C GLY A 100 2.33 1.32 -14.72
N GLY A 101 2.79 0.44 -13.83
CA GLY A 101 3.93 0.69 -12.96
C GLY A 101 5.25 0.76 -13.70
N ALA A 102 5.45 -0.09 -14.70
CA ALA A 102 6.59 0.00 -15.60
C ALA A 102 6.59 1.34 -16.35
N MET A 103 5.44 1.80 -16.83
CA MET A 103 5.30 3.09 -17.51
C MET A 103 5.62 4.27 -16.58
N ILE A 104 5.09 4.26 -15.36
CA ILE A 104 5.38 5.28 -14.34
C ILE A 104 6.87 5.27 -13.97
N GLY A 105 7.46 4.07 -13.81
CA GLY A 105 8.90 3.92 -13.56
C GLY A 105 9.75 4.48 -14.70
N MET A 106 9.38 4.23 -15.96
CA MET A 106 10.05 4.78 -17.14
C MET A 106 9.98 6.31 -17.19
N LEU A 107 8.80 6.89 -16.91
CA LEU A 107 8.66 8.34 -16.82
C LEU A 107 9.58 8.95 -15.76
N ALA A 108 9.68 8.29 -14.62
CA ALA A 108 10.46 8.79 -13.53
C ALA A 108 11.98 8.61 -13.72
N GLY A 109 12.40 7.79 -14.69
CA GLY A 109 13.76 7.82 -15.22
C GLY A 109 14.11 9.11 -15.99
N GLY A 110 13.12 9.96 -16.28
CA GLY A 110 13.30 11.24 -16.96
C GLY A 110 13.83 12.38 -16.07
N GLY A 111 13.83 13.60 -16.62
CA GLY A 111 14.26 14.81 -15.92
C GLY A 111 13.39 15.14 -14.69
N ARG A 112 13.79 16.17 -13.92
CA ARG A 112 13.08 16.61 -12.69
C ARG A 112 11.56 16.79 -12.90
N ARG A 113 11.15 17.36 -14.03
CA ARG A 113 9.73 17.58 -14.37
C ARG A 113 8.97 16.26 -14.55
N MET A 114 9.56 15.27 -15.24
CA MET A 114 8.91 13.98 -15.47
C MET A 114 8.75 13.18 -14.17
N ARG A 115 9.74 13.24 -13.27
CA ARG A 115 9.62 12.66 -11.92
C ARG A 115 8.49 13.28 -11.11
N MET A 116 8.33 14.60 -11.19
CA MET A 116 7.25 15.29 -10.49
C MET A 116 5.89 14.91 -11.09
N ALA A 117 5.78 14.86 -12.41
CA ALA A 117 4.57 14.40 -13.11
C ALA A 117 4.20 12.95 -12.72
N ALA A 118 5.18 12.04 -12.68
CA ALA A 118 4.97 10.66 -12.25
C ALA A 118 4.41 10.59 -10.81
N ARG A 119 4.92 11.40 -9.88
CA ARG A 119 4.43 11.42 -8.49
C ARG A 119 3.04 12.01 -8.35
N VAL A 120 2.76 13.11 -9.07
CA VAL A 120 1.43 13.70 -9.10
C VAL A 120 0.43 12.69 -9.67
N LEU A 121 0.81 11.96 -10.72
CA LEU A 121 -0.02 10.90 -11.28
C LEU A 121 -0.25 9.78 -10.26
N ILE A 122 0.79 9.27 -9.59
CA ILE A 122 0.65 8.26 -8.53
C ILE A 122 -0.30 8.74 -7.44
N ALA A 123 -0.13 9.99 -6.98
CA ALA A 123 -0.95 10.56 -5.92
C ALA A 123 -2.42 10.71 -6.34
N ALA A 124 -2.66 11.24 -7.55
CA ALA A 124 -3.99 11.39 -8.11
C ALA A 124 -4.69 10.03 -8.31
N VAL A 125 -3.95 9.05 -8.83
CA VAL A 125 -4.42 7.67 -9.01
C VAL A 125 -4.80 7.05 -7.68
N LEU A 126 -3.93 7.10 -6.67
CA LEU A 126 -4.19 6.52 -5.35
C LEU A 126 -5.35 7.22 -4.64
N ALA A 127 -5.52 8.52 -4.81
CA ALA A 127 -6.63 9.27 -4.23
C ALA A 127 -7.97 8.96 -4.92
N GLY A 128 -7.98 8.77 -6.26
CA GLY A 128 -9.19 8.59 -7.07
C GLY A 128 -9.61 7.14 -7.30
N VAL A 129 -8.84 6.17 -6.81
CA VAL A 129 -8.95 4.77 -7.21
C VAL A 129 -10.29 4.14 -6.85
N THR A 130 -10.79 4.44 -5.65
CA THR A 130 -12.06 3.90 -5.14
C THR A 130 -13.29 4.52 -5.79
N PRO A 131 -13.44 5.86 -5.91
CA PRO A 131 -14.61 6.43 -6.59
C PRO A 131 -14.68 6.01 -8.05
N VAL A 132 -13.55 5.97 -8.76
CA VAL A 132 -13.49 5.48 -10.15
C VAL A 132 -13.86 4.00 -10.22
N GLY A 133 -13.39 3.19 -9.27
CA GLY A 133 -13.75 1.79 -9.16
C GLY A 133 -15.24 1.57 -8.99
N MET A 134 -15.85 2.27 -8.03
CA MET A 134 -17.30 2.20 -7.78
C MET A 134 -18.12 2.65 -8.99
N ALA A 135 -17.68 3.72 -9.67
CA ALA A 135 -18.32 4.21 -10.89
C ALA A 135 -18.36 3.18 -12.00
N LEU A 136 -17.21 2.56 -12.28
CA LEU A 136 -17.07 1.58 -13.34
C LEU A 136 -17.83 0.30 -13.00
N GLY A 137 -17.81 -0.12 -11.73
CA GLY A 137 -18.67 -1.19 -11.25
C GLY A 137 -20.13 -0.91 -11.51
N HIS A 138 -20.62 0.27 -11.13
CA HIS A 138 -22.02 0.63 -11.31
C HIS A 138 -22.40 0.74 -12.79
N ALA A 139 -21.57 1.39 -13.61
CA ALA A 139 -21.79 1.45 -15.06
C ALA A 139 -21.86 0.05 -15.68
N GLN A 140 -21.09 -0.91 -15.16
CA GLN A 140 -21.16 -2.31 -15.59
C GLN A 140 -22.47 -2.98 -15.16
N LEU A 141 -22.95 -2.74 -13.94
CA LEU A 141 -24.27 -3.22 -13.50
C LEU A 141 -25.40 -2.65 -14.37
N LEU A 142 -25.35 -1.37 -14.75
CA LEU A 142 -26.35 -0.77 -15.63
C LEU A 142 -26.39 -1.45 -17.01
N ARG A 143 -25.24 -1.94 -17.49
CA ARG A 143 -25.12 -2.64 -18.78
C ARG A 143 -25.53 -4.11 -18.69
N ALA A 144 -25.23 -4.76 -17.57
CA ALA A 144 -25.50 -6.17 -17.32
C ALA A 144 -25.97 -6.35 -15.87
N PRO A 145 -27.28 -6.10 -15.60
CA PRO A 145 -27.82 -6.11 -14.23
C PRO A 145 -27.64 -7.43 -13.50
N ASP A 146 -27.62 -8.53 -14.25
CA ASP A 146 -27.52 -9.90 -13.71
C ASP A 146 -26.06 -10.38 -13.58
N ASP A 147 -25.06 -9.57 -13.99
CA ASP A 147 -23.65 -9.93 -13.97
C ASP A 147 -22.86 -9.12 -12.92
N ALA A 148 -23.18 -9.36 -11.66
CA ALA A 148 -22.46 -8.80 -10.52
C ALA A 148 -20.97 -9.21 -10.48
N THR A 149 -20.61 -10.30 -11.17
CA THR A 149 -19.21 -10.74 -11.29
C THR A 149 -18.42 -9.76 -12.14
N ALA A 150 -18.92 -9.41 -13.34
CA ALA A 150 -18.27 -8.43 -14.20
C ALA A 150 -18.13 -7.07 -13.50
N ALA A 151 -19.16 -6.65 -12.76
CA ALA A 151 -19.13 -5.41 -12.00
C ALA A 151 -18.07 -5.44 -10.88
N THR A 152 -17.99 -6.55 -10.11
CA THR A 152 -16.95 -6.73 -9.07
C THR A 152 -15.55 -6.76 -9.66
N VAL A 153 -15.36 -7.41 -10.81
CA VAL A 153 -14.08 -7.42 -11.53
C VAL A 153 -13.74 -6.01 -12.02
N ALA A 154 -14.70 -5.25 -12.53
CA ALA A 154 -14.48 -3.87 -12.96
C ALA A 154 -14.05 -2.98 -11.78
N VAL A 155 -14.71 -3.07 -10.62
CA VAL A 155 -14.30 -2.37 -9.40
C VAL A 155 -12.88 -2.78 -9.02
N ALA A 156 -12.60 -4.09 -8.98
CA ALA A 156 -11.29 -4.61 -8.58
C ALA A 156 -10.17 -4.12 -9.51
N VAL A 157 -10.38 -4.20 -10.82
CA VAL A 157 -9.42 -3.72 -11.83
C VAL A 157 -9.19 -2.23 -11.69
N ALA A 158 -10.26 -1.44 -11.61
CA ALA A 158 -10.17 0.01 -11.52
C ALA A 158 -9.60 0.52 -10.19
N THR A 159 -9.77 -0.21 -9.10
CA THR A 159 -9.28 0.17 -7.76
C THR A 159 -7.85 -0.32 -7.53
N PHE A 160 -7.55 -1.59 -7.82
CA PHE A 160 -6.27 -2.18 -7.42
C PHE A 160 -5.20 -2.07 -8.49
N ALA A 161 -5.54 -2.09 -9.78
CA ALA A 161 -4.51 -2.02 -10.83
C ALA A 161 -3.76 -0.68 -10.82
N PRO A 162 -4.45 0.47 -10.70
CA PRO A 162 -3.76 1.75 -10.65
C PRO A 162 -2.98 1.95 -9.35
N ALA A 163 -3.50 1.48 -8.21
CA ALA A 163 -2.79 1.52 -6.94
C ALA A 163 -1.49 0.70 -7.00
N LEU A 164 -1.56 -0.49 -7.59
CA LEU A 164 -0.41 -1.34 -7.82
C LEU A 164 0.58 -0.72 -8.80
N ALA A 165 0.10 -0.12 -9.89
CA ALA A 165 0.93 0.64 -10.81
C ALA A 165 1.69 1.77 -10.09
N GLY A 166 1.02 2.50 -9.21
CA GLY A 166 1.64 3.55 -8.43
C GLY A 166 2.75 3.03 -7.52
N LEU A 167 2.49 1.93 -6.81
CA LEU A 167 3.47 1.27 -5.95
C LEU A 167 4.70 0.79 -6.75
N ILE A 168 4.49 0.09 -7.86
CA ILE A 168 5.56 -0.42 -8.72
C ILE A 168 6.37 0.73 -9.29
N GLY A 169 5.70 1.77 -9.80
CA GLY A 169 6.36 2.98 -10.27
C GLY A 169 7.24 3.61 -9.19
N ALA A 170 6.75 3.66 -7.95
CA ALA A 170 7.51 4.16 -6.81
C ALA A 170 8.73 3.29 -6.47
N VAL A 171 8.59 1.96 -6.51
CA VAL A 171 9.74 1.05 -6.28
C VAL A 171 10.76 1.17 -7.40
N LEU A 172 10.33 1.18 -8.66
CA LEU A 172 11.22 1.33 -9.81
C LEU A 172 11.96 2.67 -9.81
N MET A 173 11.34 3.74 -9.30
CA MET A 173 12.01 5.01 -9.04
C MET A 173 13.13 4.91 -8.00
N ALA A 174 12.95 4.06 -7.00
CA ALA A 174 13.80 4.01 -5.82
C ALA A 174 14.96 3.02 -5.96
N VAL A 175 14.97 2.11 -6.95
CA VAL A 175 16.03 1.09 -7.11
C VAL A 175 17.17 1.59 -8.02
N PRO A 176 18.39 1.82 -7.48
CA PRO A 176 19.56 2.17 -8.29
C PRO A 176 20.08 0.92 -9.03
N GLY A 177 20.26 1.01 -10.35
CA GLY A 177 20.79 -0.10 -11.16
C GLY A 177 19.79 -0.75 -12.12
N GLY A 178 18.58 -0.20 -12.23
CA GLY A 178 17.62 -0.51 -13.28
C GLY A 178 16.54 -1.52 -12.87
N PRO A 179 15.43 -1.57 -13.62
CA PRO A 179 14.21 -2.29 -13.27
C PRO A 179 14.41 -3.81 -13.15
N VAL A 180 15.39 -4.36 -13.87
CA VAL A 180 15.57 -5.81 -14.03
C VAL A 180 15.86 -6.53 -12.71
N ARG A 181 16.60 -5.90 -11.79
CA ARG A 181 16.93 -6.50 -10.49
C ARG A 181 15.78 -6.41 -9.48
N ALA A 182 14.88 -5.46 -9.66
CA ALA A 182 13.73 -5.26 -8.79
C ALA A 182 12.54 -6.12 -9.22
N LEU A 183 12.45 -6.48 -10.50
CA LEU A 183 11.37 -7.26 -11.10
C LEU A 183 10.93 -8.49 -10.29
N PRO A 184 11.80 -9.39 -9.79
CA PRO A 184 11.33 -10.56 -9.06
C PRO A 184 10.70 -10.22 -7.70
N VAL A 185 11.27 -9.26 -6.96
CA VAL A 185 10.71 -8.81 -5.67
C VAL A 185 9.40 -8.07 -5.88
N ILE A 186 9.36 -7.21 -6.91
CA ILE A 186 8.15 -6.50 -7.32
C ILE A 186 7.08 -7.50 -7.75
N GLY A 187 7.41 -8.45 -8.63
CA GLY A 187 6.48 -9.46 -9.13
C GLY A 187 5.91 -10.34 -8.03
N ALA A 188 6.73 -10.75 -7.06
CA ALA A 188 6.26 -11.52 -5.92
C ALA A 188 5.38 -10.67 -4.97
N ALA A 189 5.78 -9.42 -4.69
CA ALA A 189 4.95 -8.50 -3.91
C ALA A 189 3.61 -8.21 -4.60
N MET A 190 3.61 -8.12 -5.93
CA MET A 190 2.40 -7.97 -6.74
C MET A 190 1.47 -9.16 -6.59
N VAL A 191 1.96 -10.37 -6.84
CA VAL A 191 1.14 -11.60 -6.71
C VAL A 191 0.52 -11.67 -5.32
N VAL A 192 1.26 -11.29 -4.29
CA VAL A 192 0.77 -11.27 -2.91
C VAL A 192 -0.33 -10.21 -2.71
N VAL A 193 -0.08 -8.96 -3.08
CA VAL A 193 -1.04 -7.86 -2.86
C VAL A 193 -2.29 -8.02 -3.72
N THR A 194 -2.14 -8.37 -5.00
CA THR A 194 -3.29 -8.56 -5.90
C THR A 194 -4.05 -9.82 -5.56
N GLY A 195 -3.37 -10.91 -5.20
CA GLY A 195 -4.00 -12.13 -4.71
C GLY A 195 -4.85 -11.86 -3.47
N ALA A 196 -4.30 -11.14 -2.49
CA ALA A 196 -5.03 -10.77 -1.28
C ALA A 196 -6.20 -9.82 -1.54
N GLY A 197 -6.03 -8.82 -2.39
CA GLY A 197 -7.09 -7.89 -2.78
C GLY A 197 -8.21 -8.58 -3.54
N GLY A 198 -7.87 -9.39 -4.54
CA GLY A 198 -8.83 -10.16 -5.33
C GLY A 198 -9.67 -11.12 -4.49
N LEU A 199 -9.04 -11.85 -3.55
CA LEU A 199 -9.73 -12.74 -2.62
C LEU A 199 -10.72 -12.00 -1.70
N GLN A 200 -10.36 -10.81 -1.23
CA GLN A 200 -11.20 -10.05 -0.30
C GLN A 200 -12.34 -9.30 -1.00
N LEU A 201 -12.12 -8.85 -2.24
CA LEU A 201 -13.15 -8.19 -3.04
C LEU A 201 -14.26 -9.14 -3.47
N THR A 202 -13.91 -10.35 -3.91
CA THR A 202 -14.90 -11.36 -4.28
C THR A 202 -15.71 -11.84 -3.08
N ALA A 203 -15.14 -11.76 -1.87
CA ALA A 203 -15.86 -12.04 -0.64
C ALA A 203 -16.93 -10.97 -0.33
N LEU A 204 -16.68 -9.71 -0.69
CA LEU A 204 -17.58 -8.58 -0.41
C LEU A 204 -18.67 -8.36 -1.46
N GLY A 205 -18.31 -8.43 -2.75
CA GLY A 205 -19.24 -8.29 -3.89
C GLY A 205 -20.24 -7.14 -3.73
N TYR A 206 -19.72 -5.93 -3.52
CA TYR A 206 -20.54 -4.72 -3.40
C TYR A 206 -20.30 -3.78 -4.58
N VAL A 207 -21.37 -3.40 -5.26
CA VAL A 207 -21.36 -2.42 -6.33
C VAL A 207 -22.60 -1.53 -6.13
N GLY A 208 -22.44 -0.20 -6.15
CA GLY A 208 -23.51 0.75 -5.82
C GLY A 208 -24.74 0.71 -6.74
N GLY A 209 -25.85 1.33 -6.31
CA GLY A 209 -27.09 1.43 -7.09
C GLY A 209 -28.34 0.82 -6.44
N GLY A 210 -28.44 0.78 -5.11
CA GLY A 210 -29.64 0.30 -4.39
C GLY A 210 -29.94 -1.20 -4.48
N ARG A 211 -29.44 -1.89 -5.50
CA ARG A 211 -29.43 -3.35 -5.61
C ARG A 211 -28.28 -3.91 -4.79
N LEU A 212 -28.55 -4.08 -3.50
CA LEU A 212 -27.85 -5.00 -2.61
C LEU A 212 -28.07 -6.45 -3.06
N GLU A 213 -27.82 -6.77 -4.33
CA GLU A 213 -27.56 -8.15 -4.68
C GLU A 213 -26.23 -8.48 -4.02
N ALA A 214 -26.34 -9.08 -2.84
CA ALA A 214 -25.23 -9.68 -2.15
C ALA A 214 -24.61 -10.70 -3.11
N SER A 215 -23.70 -10.24 -3.95
CA SER A 215 -23.00 -11.09 -4.91
C SER A 215 -21.79 -11.71 -4.23
N GLY A 216 -21.28 -11.04 -3.19
CA GLY A 216 -20.26 -11.56 -2.30
C GLY A 216 -20.81 -12.65 -1.39
N ALA A 217 -20.17 -13.80 -1.40
CA ALA A 217 -20.56 -14.92 -0.55
C ALA A 217 -20.55 -14.55 0.94
N VAL A 218 -19.66 -13.67 1.42
CA VAL A 218 -19.69 -13.31 2.85
C VAL A 218 -20.89 -12.43 3.18
N LEU A 219 -21.22 -11.45 2.31
CA LEU A 219 -22.35 -10.55 2.54
C LEU A 219 -23.70 -11.30 2.44
N ARG A 220 -23.85 -12.23 1.49
CA ARG A 220 -25.07 -13.08 1.38
C ARG A 220 -25.36 -13.80 2.67
N TRP A 221 -24.33 -14.46 3.19
CA TRP A 221 -24.45 -15.30 4.36
C TRP A 221 -24.63 -14.47 5.64
N LEU A 222 -24.14 -13.23 5.64
CA LEU A 222 -24.37 -12.30 6.74
C LEU A 222 -25.81 -11.77 6.71
N VAL A 223 -26.36 -11.49 5.53
CA VAL A 223 -27.78 -11.12 5.34
C VAL A 223 -28.71 -12.29 5.64
N SER A 224 -28.35 -13.53 5.28
CA SER A 224 -29.11 -14.75 5.63
C SER A 224 -28.92 -15.19 7.09
N ALA A 225 -28.07 -14.50 7.85
CA ALA A 225 -27.72 -14.83 9.23
C ALA A 225 -27.21 -16.28 9.41
N GLU A 226 -26.51 -16.80 8.41
CA GLU A 226 -25.88 -18.12 8.41
C GLU A 226 -24.38 -17.99 8.74
N PHE A 227 -24.09 -17.60 10.00
CA PHE A 227 -22.72 -17.26 10.43
C PHE A 227 -21.71 -18.41 10.29
N GLY A 228 -22.17 -19.66 10.36
CA GLY A 228 -21.31 -20.84 10.23
C GLY A 228 -20.66 -20.98 8.85
N GLY A 229 -21.47 -20.85 7.79
CA GLY A 229 -20.99 -20.91 6.40
C GLY A 229 -20.08 -19.74 6.07
N ALA A 230 -20.45 -18.52 6.46
CA ALA A 230 -19.61 -17.34 6.27
C ALA A 230 -18.27 -17.44 7.04
N SER A 231 -18.28 -18.01 8.24
CA SER A 231 -17.06 -18.25 9.02
C SER A 231 -16.17 -19.28 8.33
N ALA A 232 -16.73 -20.34 7.74
CA ALA A 232 -15.95 -21.33 6.99
C ALA A 232 -15.25 -20.73 5.77
N ILE A 233 -15.92 -19.87 4.99
CA ILE A 233 -15.29 -19.09 3.90
C ILE A 233 -14.18 -18.21 4.46
N SER A 234 -14.46 -17.52 5.57
CA SER A 234 -13.50 -16.63 6.22
C SER A 234 -12.24 -17.35 6.71
N VAL A 235 -12.36 -18.58 7.22
CA VAL A 235 -11.21 -19.43 7.58
C VAL A 235 -10.34 -19.75 6.36
N ILE A 236 -10.96 -20.17 5.25
CA ILE A 236 -10.21 -20.48 4.01
C ILE A 236 -9.46 -19.23 3.54
N MET A 237 -10.13 -18.08 3.53
CA MET A 237 -9.52 -16.80 3.18
C MET A 237 -8.40 -16.41 4.15
N LEU A 238 -8.59 -16.55 5.48
CA LEU A 238 -7.57 -16.28 6.49
C LEU A 238 -6.32 -17.15 6.28
N VAL A 239 -6.47 -18.44 6.00
CA VAL A 239 -5.34 -19.34 5.74
C VAL A 239 -4.56 -18.88 4.50
N LEU A 240 -5.25 -18.57 3.40
CA LEU A 240 -4.61 -18.08 2.18
C LEU A 240 -3.88 -16.75 2.41
N LEU A 241 -4.54 -15.79 3.07
CA LEU A 241 -3.97 -14.48 3.40
C LEU A 241 -2.78 -14.61 4.35
N ALA A 242 -2.84 -15.51 5.32
CA ALA A 242 -1.76 -15.77 6.26
C ALA A 242 -0.53 -16.35 5.57
N VAL A 243 -0.72 -17.32 4.67
CA VAL A 243 0.36 -17.88 3.85
C VAL A 243 0.99 -16.82 2.95
N LEU A 244 0.17 -16.01 2.28
CA LEU A 244 0.64 -14.90 1.45
C LEU A 244 1.40 -13.84 2.26
N GLY A 245 0.89 -13.47 3.44
CA GLY A 245 1.50 -12.49 4.33
C GLY A 245 2.83 -12.98 4.93
N LEU A 246 2.91 -14.24 5.34
CA LEU A 246 4.15 -14.92 5.76
C LEU A 246 5.16 -14.96 4.61
N GLY A 247 4.74 -15.40 3.43
CA GLY A 247 5.59 -15.46 2.24
C GLY A 247 6.16 -14.09 1.87
N ALA A 248 5.33 -13.06 1.80
CA ALA A 248 5.77 -11.69 1.55
C ALA A 248 6.73 -11.19 2.63
N THR A 249 6.46 -11.45 3.91
CA THR A 249 7.33 -11.01 5.00
C THR A 249 8.70 -11.66 4.91
N VAL A 250 8.75 -12.98 4.72
CA VAL A 250 10.02 -13.73 4.57
C VAL A 250 10.78 -13.21 3.35
N LEU A 251 10.09 -13.03 2.22
CA LEU A 251 10.70 -12.46 1.02
C LEU A 251 11.28 -11.07 1.29
N MET A 252 10.54 -10.18 1.95
CA MET A 252 10.98 -8.82 2.29
C MET A 252 12.20 -8.85 3.21
N ILE A 253 12.19 -9.70 4.25
CA ILE A 253 13.32 -9.85 5.19
C ILE A 253 14.59 -10.27 4.45
N ILE A 254 14.48 -11.20 3.50
CA ILE A 254 15.62 -11.78 2.77
C ILE A 254 16.11 -10.84 1.65
N THR A 255 15.18 -10.26 0.89
CA THR A 255 15.51 -9.57 -0.37
C THR A 255 15.68 -8.07 -0.24
N VAL A 256 14.91 -7.41 0.65
CA VAL A 256 14.86 -5.96 0.72
C VAL A 256 15.89 -5.41 1.70
N ARG A 257 16.71 -4.50 1.21
CA ARG A 257 17.58 -3.65 2.02
C ARG A 257 17.35 -2.20 1.62
N LEU A 258 16.63 -1.49 2.48
CA LEU A 258 16.48 -0.05 2.34
C LEU A 258 17.80 0.63 2.71
N THR A 259 18.33 1.48 1.83
CA THR A 259 19.55 2.26 2.06
C THR A 259 19.25 3.73 1.84
N VAL A 260 19.58 4.56 2.83
CA VAL A 260 19.51 6.02 2.66
C VAL A 260 20.81 6.47 2.01
N VAL A 261 20.72 7.06 0.82
CA VAL A 261 21.87 7.60 0.10
C VAL A 261 21.97 9.09 0.40
N PRO A 262 23.11 9.60 0.90
CA PRO A 262 23.27 11.02 1.19
C PRO A 262 23.10 11.84 -0.10
N PRO A 263 22.66 13.10 0.01
CA PRO A 263 22.54 13.98 -1.15
C PRO A 263 23.91 14.11 -1.81
N ALA A 264 24.07 13.50 -3.00
CA ALA A 264 25.27 13.68 -3.80
C ALA A 264 25.40 15.17 -4.14
N VAL A 265 26.60 15.74 -3.95
CA VAL A 265 26.97 17.05 -4.48
C VAL A 265 26.57 17.04 -5.97
N PRO A 266 25.75 17.99 -6.44
CA PRO A 266 25.20 17.95 -7.79
C PRO A 266 26.35 17.87 -8.81
N HIS A 267 26.58 16.69 -9.37
CA HIS A 267 27.42 16.56 -10.55
C HIS A 267 26.58 17.02 -11.74
N PRO A 268 27.11 17.90 -12.62
CA PRO A 268 26.40 18.30 -13.81
C PRO A 268 26.05 17.03 -14.59
N ALA A 269 24.75 16.79 -14.77
CA ALA A 269 24.28 15.61 -15.48
C ALA A 269 24.87 15.66 -16.90
N PRO A 270 25.50 14.58 -17.39
CA PRO A 270 25.91 14.53 -18.79
C PRO A 270 24.67 14.77 -19.66
N ASN A 271 24.78 15.62 -20.69
CA ASN A 271 23.73 15.93 -21.65
C ASN A 271 23.35 14.66 -22.46
N THR A 272 22.63 13.74 -21.84
CA THR A 272 22.04 12.59 -22.51
C THR A 272 20.80 13.10 -23.24
N ARG A 273 20.89 13.13 -24.57
CA ARG A 273 19.76 13.44 -25.46
C ARG A 273 18.52 12.62 -25.04
N PRO A 274 17.31 13.21 -25.06
CA PRO A 274 16.09 12.51 -24.68
C PRO A 274 15.93 11.29 -25.59
N ARG A 275 16.03 10.09 -25.01
CA ARG A 275 15.79 8.83 -25.73
C ARG A 275 14.32 8.80 -26.15
N ALA A 276 14.04 8.30 -27.37
CA ALA A 276 12.69 8.15 -27.92
C ALA A 276 11.69 7.44 -26.98
N GLY A 277 12.17 6.61 -26.04
CA GLY A 277 11.34 6.01 -24.99
C GLY A 277 10.71 7.02 -24.00
N ALA A 278 11.30 8.20 -23.81
CA ALA A 278 10.73 9.26 -22.98
C ALA A 278 9.47 9.88 -23.62
N THR A 279 9.46 10.00 -24.95
CA THR A 279 8.32 10.54 -25.71
C THR A 279 7.16 9.56 -25.70
N VAL A 280 7.43 8.26 -25.91
CA VAL A 280 6.42 7.19 -25.82
C VAL A 280 5.86 7.09 -24.39
N GLY A 281 6.72 7.15 -23.37
CA GLY A 281 6.29 7.17 -21.97
C GLY A 281 5.40 8.38 -21.64
N LEU A 282 5.75 9.56 -22.14
CA LEU A 282 4.97 10.79 -21.94
C LEU A 282 3.60 10.69 -22.63
N LEU A 283 3.55 10.21 -23.86
CA LEU A 283 2.31 10.10 -24.63
C LEU A 283 1.36 9.08 -24.00
N ALA A 284 1.90 7.95 -23.56
CA ALA A 284 1.12 6.90 -22.93
C ALA A 284 0.62 7.31 -21.52
N VAL A 285 1.38 8.12 -20.79
CA VAL A 285 0.90 8.73 -19.54
C VAL A 285 -0.09 9.86 -19.78
N ALA A 286 0.09 10.68 -20.82
CA ALA A 286 -0.92 11.65 -21.21
C ALA A 286 -2.24 10.94 -21.55
N LEU A 287 -2.20 9.80 -22.25
CA LEU A 287 -3.36 8.96 -22.52
C LEU A 287 -4.00 8.38 -21.24
N ILE A 288 -3.21 7.85 -20.31
CA ILE A 288 -3.72 7.34 -19.02
C ILE A 288 -4.32 8.48 -18.19
N ALA A 289 -3.65 9.63 -18.13
CA ALA A 289 -4.12 10.80 -17.40
C ALA A 289 -5.40 11.38 -18.02
N VAL A 290 -5.48 11.44 -19.35
CA VAL A 290 -6.69 11.85 -20.08
C VAL A 290 -7.81 10.83 -19.87
N ALA A 291 -7.53 9.52 -19.94
CA ALA A 291 -8.54 8.49 -19.67
C ALA A 291 -9.05 8.55 -18.23
N ALA A 292 -8.15 8.73 -17.25
CA ALA A 292 -8.51 8.92 -15.84
C ALA A 292 -9.29 10.23 -15.63
N LEU A 293 -8.90 11.32 -16.30
CA LEU A 293 -9.59 12.60 -16.23
C LEU A 293 -10.97 12.55 -16.90
N LEU A 294 -11.10 11.86 -18.03
CA LEU A 294 -12.37 11.62 -18.72
C LEU A 294 -13.28 10.70 -17.89
N ALA A 295 -12.72 9.67 -17.24
CA ALA A 295 -13.45 8.83 -16.30
C ALA A 295 -13.85 9.60 -15.02
N ALA A 296 -13.04 10.57 -14.60
CA ALA A 296 -13.34 11.48 -13.49
C ALA A 296 -14.18 12.69 -13.92
N LEU A 297 -14.41 12.92 -15.22
CA LEU A 297 -15.12 14.10 -15.72
C LEU A 297 -16.56 14.17 -15.20
N PRO A 298 -17.34 13.06 -15.18
CA PRO A 298 -18.68 13.05 -14.58
C PRO A 298 -18.67 13.40 -13.09
N TRP A 299 -17.59 13.05 -12.38
CA TRP A 299 -17.38 13.40 -10.97
C TRP A 299 -17.00 14.87 -10.79
N LEU A 300 -16.11 15.41 -11.64
CA LEU A 300 -15.69 16.82 -11.62
C LEU A 300 -16.82 17.77 -12.05
N SER A 301 -17.67 17.36 -12.99
CA SER A 301 -18.85 18.12 -13.42
C SER A 301 -19.99 18.05 -12.43
N ALA A 302 -19.93 17.14 -11.46
CA ALA A 302 -20.94 16.94 -10.44
C ALA A 302 -20.60 17.64 -9.11
N THR A 303 -19.97 18.82 -9.17
CA THR A 303 -20.17 19.85 -8.13
C THR A 303 -21.61 20.34 -8.25
N GLN A 304 -22.57 19.47 -7.92
CA GLN A 304 -23.97 19.81 -8.06
C GLN A 304 -24.34 20.86 -7.00
N PRO A 305 -25.19 21.84 -7.34
CA PRO A 305 -25.92 22.58 -6.32
C PRO A 305 -26.66 21.56 -5.44
N ALA A 306 -26.71 21.81 -4.14
CA ALA A 306 -27.39 20.94 -3.18
C ALA A 306 -28.76 20.54 -3.76
N ILE A 307 -28.97 19.23 -4.00
CA ILE A 307 -30.25 18.74 -4.47
C ILE A 307 -31.26 19.06 -3.35
N PRO A 308 -32.26 19.92 -3.58
CA PRO A 308 -33.19 20.31 -2.53
C PRO A 308 -33.88 19.08 -1.95
N GLY A 309 -33.82 18.91 -0.62
CA GLY A 309 -34.37 17.74 0.07
C GLY A 309 -33.42 16.55 0.22
N MET A 310 -32.19 16.60 -0.34
CA MET A 310 -31.10 15.67 -0.02
C MET A 310 -29.95 16.35 0.72
N GLU A 311 -30.25 17.45 1.41
CA GLU A 311 -29.31 18.11 2.31
C GLU A 311 -28.99 17.18 3.46
N ARG A 312 -27.80 16.57 3.40
CA ARG A 312 -27.31 15.78 4.50
C ARG A 312 -26.88 16.73 5.63
N PRO A 313 -27.32 16.52 6.88
CA PRO A 313 -26.73 17.25 7.99
C PRO A 313 -25.21 17.04 7.99
N LEU A 314 -24.42 18.07 8.31
CA LEU A 314 -22.95 17.95 8.34
C LEU A 314 -22.47 16.98 9.43
N THR A 315 -23.32 16.76 10.45
CA THR A 315 -22.99 16.02 11.66
C THR A 315 -22.54 14.58 11.39
N PRO A 316 -23.23 13.73 10.61
CA PRO A 316 -22.82 12.35 10.36
C PRO A 316 -21.52 12.24 9.55
N SER A 317 -21.33 13.13 8.57
CA SER A 317 -20.07 13.21 7.81
C SER A 317 -18.91 13.56 8.74
N LEU A 318 -19.08 14.51 9.66
CA LEU A 318 -18.07 14.87 10.66
C LEU A 318 -17.79 13.73 11.65
N ILE A 319 -18.81 13.02 12.10
CA ILE A 319 -18.68 11.85 13.00
C ILE A 319 -17.89 10.73 12.30
N ALA A 320 -18.27 10.38 11.07
CA ALA A 320 -17.57 9.37 10.27
C ALA A 320 -16.11 9.77 10.01
N THR A 321 -15.89 11.06 9.68
CA THR A 321 -14.55 11.64 9.54
C THR A 321 -13.72 11.49 10.80
N GLY A 322 -14.30 11.89 11.93
CA GLY A 322 -13.67 11.83 13.24
C GLY A 322 -13.31 10.40 13.62
N ALA A 323 -14.20 9.44 13.36
CA ALA A 323 -13.94 8.02 13.60
C ALA A 323 -12.79 7.47 12.72
N ALA A 324 -12.77 7.80 11.43
CA ALA A 324 -11.69 7.39 10.52
C ALA A 324 -10.35 8.02 10.91
N LEU A 325 -10.33 9.30 11.29
CA LEU A 325 -9.14 9.99 11.80
C LEU A 325 -8.66 9.38 13.12
N GLY A 326 -9.57 9.15 14.07
CA GLY A 326 -9.26 8.56 15.37
C GLY A 326 -8.66 7.16 15.23
N GLY A 327 -9.31 6.30 14.43
CA GLY A 327 -8.80 4.96 14.12
C GLY A 327 -7.43 4.99 13.43
N THR A 328 -7.25 5.90 12.47
CA THR A 328 -5.96 6.08 11.79
C THR A 328 -4.87 6.56 12.75
N ALA A 329 -5.19 7.50 13.65
CA ALA A 329 -4.25 8.02 14.63
C ALA A 329 -3.79 6.93 15.60
N ILE A 330 -4.72 6.15 16.16
CA ILE A 330 -4.41 5.01 17.05
C ILE A 330 -3.50 4.01 16.33
N GLN A 331 -3.91 3.55 15.15
CA GLN A 331 -3.13 2.60 14.36
C GLN A 331 -1.73 3.13 14.00
N THR A 332 -1.65 4.41 13.64
CA THR A 332 -0.39 5.08 13.30
C THR A 332 0.55 5.12 14.49
N VAL A 333 0.08 5.53 15.67
CA VAL A 333 0.90 5.62 16.88
C VAL A 333 1.44 4.24 17.27
N VAL A 334 0.58 3.22 17.28
CA VAL A 334 0.98 1.85 17.61
C VAL A 334 1.95 1.31 16.57
N ALA A 335 1.67 1.50 15.28
CA ALA A 335 2.53 1.02 14.20
C ALA A 335 3.89 1.72 14.20
N LEU A 336 3.92 3.03 14.51
CA LEU A 336 5.16 3.78 14.66
C LEU A 336 5.98 3.30 15.84
N ALA A 337 5.36 3.12 17.01
CA ALA A 337 6.03 2.63 18.19
C ALA A 337 6.66 1.25 17.92
N ALA A 338 5.87 0.29 17.44
CA ALA A 338 6.35 -1.06 17.16
C ALA A 338 7.38 -1.09 16.03
N GLY A 339 7.15 -0.38 14.93
CA GLY A 339 8.08 -0.30 13.82
C GLY A 339 9.42 0.30 14.21
N ILE A 340 9.42 1.43 14.95
CA ILE A 340 10.65 2.04 15.48
C ILE A 340 11.32 1.10 16.50
N GLY A 341 10.54 0.45 17.36
CA GLY A 341 11.04 -0.57 18.30
C GLY A 341 11.81 -1.68 17.57
N ILE A 342 11.20 -2.27 16.55
CA ILE A 342 11.78 -3.37 15.75
C ILE A 342 12.99 -2.89 14.93
N GLY A 343 12.82 -1.82 14.15
CA GLY A 343 13.78 -1.35 13.16
C GLY A 343 14.94 -0.54 13.76
N TRP A 344 14.61 0.46 14.57
CA TRP A 344 15.62 1.35 15.17
C TRP A 344 16.23 0.74 16.42
N PHE A 345 15.43 0.33 17.40
CA PHE A 345 15.97 -0.12 18.70
C PHE A 345 16.49 -1.57 18.69
N ARG A 346 15.95 -2.41 17.80
CA ARG A 346 16.39 -3.80 17.58
C ARG A 346 16.45 -4.62 18.89
N PRO A 347 15.31 -4.94 19.53
CA PRO A 347 15.26 -5.66 20.81
C PRO A 347 16.03 -7.00 20.78
N LEU A 348 16.01 -7.70 19.65
CA LEU A 348 16.74 -8.98 19.43
C LEU A 348 18.04 -8.80 18.63
N GLY A 349 18.58 -7.58 18.55
CA GLY A 349 19.75 -7.26 17.74
C GLY A 349 19.50 -7.51 16.24
N ALA A 350 20.42 -8.20 15.56
CA ALA A 350 20.31 -8.50 14.13
C ALA A 350 19.08 -9.36 13.78
N ARG A 351 18.52 -10.10 14.75
CA ARG A 351 17.34 -10.94 14.54
C ARG A 351 16.01 -10.20 14.67
N SER A 352 16.02 -8.90 14.98
CA SER A 352 14.78 -8.14 15.22
C SER A 352 13.86 -8.11 14.02
N ARG A 353 14.38 -8.21 12.78
CA ARG A 353 13.55 -8.37 11.57
C ARG A 353 12.60 -9.57 11.64
N TRP A 354 13.00 -10.66 12.30
CA TRP A 354 12.16 -11.84 12.44
C TRP A 354 10.96 -11.64 13.37
N LEU A 355 10.94 -10.59 14.21
CA LEU A 355 9.74 -10.22 14.97
C LEU A 355 8.58 -9.83 14.05
N LEU A 356 8.85 -9.42 12.81
CA LEU A 356 7.83 -9.11 11.82
C LEU A 356 7.00 -10.34 11.46
N LEU A 357 7.50 -11.56 11.67
CA LEU A 357 6.74 -12.80 11.47
C LEU A 357 5.54 -12.94 12.42
N ILE A 358 5.56 -12.27 13.57
CA ILE A 358 4.41 -12.27 14.49
C ILE A 358 3.20 -11.56 13.85
N PHE A 359 3.47 -10.50 13.08
CA PHE A 359 2.47 -9.68 12.40
C PHE A 359 2.13 -10.20 10.99
N ALA A 360 3.00 -11.04 10.42
CA ALA A 360 2.94 -11.48 9.04
C ALA A 360 1.64 -12.21 8.64
N PRO A 361 1.07 -13.12 9.46
CA PRO A 361 -0.19 -13.79 9.12
C PRO A 361 -1.37 -12.83 8.89
N PHE A 362 -1.29 -11.63 9.48
CA PHE A 362 -2.35 -10.62 9.43
C PHE A 362 -1.99 -9.42 8.56
N LEU A 363 -0.86 -9.47 7.85
CA LEU A 363 -0.37 -8.37 7.02
C LEU A 363 -1.36 -7.96 5.93
N LEU A 364 -2.14 -8.92 5.44
CA LEU A 364 -3.08 -8.77 4.34
C LEU A 364 -4.54 -8.97 4.78
N VAL A 365 -4.78 -9.14 6.08
CA VAL A 365 -6.12 -9.40 6.61
C VAL A 365 -6.83 -8.06 6.80
N GLY A 366 -7.82 -7.80 5.95
CA GLY A 366 -8.75 -6.68 6.09
C GLY A 366 -9.89 -7.01 7.05
N VAL A 367 -11.00 -6.26 6.95
CA VAL A 367 -12.12 -6.44 7.88
C VAL A 367 -12.97 -7.67 7.59
N VAL A 368 -13.09 -8.05 6.33
CA VAL A 368 -13.99 -9.12 5.87
C VAL A 368 -13.75 -10.47 6.57
N PRO A 369 -12.51 -11.00 6.62
CA PRO A 369 -12.28 -12.34 7.18
C PRO A 369 -12.55 -12.46 8.69
N LEU A 370 -12.59 -11.33 9.40
CA LEU A 370 -12.79 -11.28 10.86
C LEU A 370 -14.07 -10.55 11.27
N GLY A 371 -14.82 -10.01 10.30
CA GLY A 371 -16.00 -9.17 10.51
C GLY A 371 -17.03 -9.81 11.43
N ILE A 372 -17.35 -11.08 11.22
CA ILE A 372 -18.33 -11.82 12.04
C ILE A 372 -17.86 -11.98 13.49
N ALA A 373 -16.58 -12.31 13.69
CA ALA A 373 -16.02 -12.53 15.01
C ALA A 373 -15.94 -11.24 15.84
N TRP A 374 -15.87 -10.07 15.19
CA TRP A 374 -16.02 -8.77 15.85
C TRP A 374 -17.47 -8.32 15.98
N TYR A 375 -18.32 -8.69 15.01
CA TYR A 375 -19.74 -8.33 15.01
C TYR A 375 -20.51 -8.92 16.20
N LEU A 376 -20.32 -10.21 16.48
CA LEU A 376 -21.08 -10.89 17.54
C LEU A 376 -20.82 -10.29 18.94
N PRO A 377 -19.56 -10.03 19.37
CA PRO A 377 -19.31 -9.34 20.64
C PRO A 377 -19.82 -7.89 20.69
N ALA A 378 -19.64 -7.12 19.62
CA ALA A 378 -20.13 -5.73 19.55
C ALA A 378 -21.66 -5.68 19.69
N ARG A 379 -22.34 -6.65 19.06
CA ARG A 379 -23.79 -6.86 19.21
C ARG A 379 -24.18 -7.19 20.64
N ALA A 380 -23.50 -8.15 21.26
CA ALA A 380 -23.79 -8.55 22.63
C ALA A 380 -23.56 -7.40 23.63
N ALA A 381 -22.62 -6.50 23.33
CA ALA A 381 -22.34 -5.31 24.13
C ALA A 381 -23.30 -4.13 23.88
N GLY A 382 -24.24 -4.25 22.92
CA GLY A 382 -25.14 -3.15 22.56
C GLY A 382 -24.43 -1.96 21.91
N SER A 383 -23.28 -2.18 21.25
CA SER A 383 -22.47 -1.11 20.67
C SER A 383 -23.02 -0.54 19.35
N PHE A 384 -24.12 -1.05 18.79
CA PHE A 384 -24.67 -0.57 17.52
C PHE A 384 -25.05 0.90 17.56
N ASP A 385 -24.94 1.57 16.41
CA ASP A 385 -25.35 2.98 16.26
C ASP A 385 -24.62 3.93 17.23
N THR A 386 -23.42 3.55 17.66
CA THR A 386 -22.57 4.38 18.53
C THR A 386 -21.28 4.83 17.83
N LEU A 387 -20.69 5.94 18.28
CA LEU A 387 -19.39 6.39 17.77
C LEU A 387 -18.26 5.34 17.96
N PRO A 388 -18.17 4.61 19.09
CA PRO A 388 -17.24 3.48 19.21
C PRO A 388 -17.47 2.38 18.17
N ALA A 389 -18.72 2.12 17.76
CA ALA A 389 -19.01 1.18 16.67
C ALA A 389 -18.46 1.66 15.32
N LEU A 390 -18.29 2.96 15.12
CA LEU A 390 -17.66 3.52 13.91
C LEU A 390 -16.12 3.39 13.93
N LEU A 391 -15.52 3.27 15.11
CA LEU A 391 -14.11 2.92 15.22
C LEU A 391 -13.96 1.48 14.74
N GLY A 392 -13.53 1.32 13.49
CA GLY A 392 -13.37 -0.02 12.92
C GLY A 392 -12.46 -0.89 13.81
N PRO A 393 -12.68 -2.21 13.78
CA PRO A 393 -12.42 -3.12 14.90
C PRO A 393 -10.93 -3.44 15.10
N SER A 394 -10.07 -3.05 14.16
CA SER A 394 -8.64 -3.15 14.29
C SER A 394 -8.03 -1.85 14.82
N ALA A 395 -7.35 -1.93 15.95
CA ALA A 395 -6.51 -0.86 16.48
C ALA A 395 -5.06 -0.94 15.98
N LEU A 396 -4.76 -1.94 15.14
CA LEU A 396 -3.42 -2.21 14.62
C LEU A 396 -3.40 -2.30 13.09
N CYS A 397 -2.32 -1.80 12.48
CA CYS A 397 -2.08 -1.89 11.05
C CYS A 397 -0.76 -2.63 10.75
N CYS A 398 -0.84 -3.95 10.51
CA CYS A 398 0.34 -4.83 10.39
C CYS A 398 1.29 -4.45 9.24
N TRP A 399 0.76 -4.05 8.08
CA TRP A 399 1.60 -3.63 6.94
C TRP A 399 2.35 -2.33 7.26
N MET A 400 1.76 -1.41 8.03
CA MET A 400 2.40 -0.17 8.42
C MET A 400 3.58 -0.43 9.37
N ILE A 401 3.44 -1.36 10.32
CA ILE A 401 4.55 -1.79 11.19
C ILE A 401 5.74 -2.27 10.35
N MET A 402 5.48 -3.07 9.31
CA MET A 402 6.50 -3.55 8.37
C MET A 402 7.23 -2.38 7.70
N VAL A 403 6.48 -1.45 7.12
CA VAL A 403 7.03 -0.29 6.40
C VAL A 403 7.86 0.59 7.35
N VAL A 404 7.33 0.90 8.53
CA VAL A 404 8.04 1.70 9.54
C VAL A 404 9.28 0.98 10.02
N ALA A 405 9.22 -0.33 10.29
CA ALA A 405 10.36 -1.10 10.77
C ALA A 405 11.52 -1.08 9.78
N LEU A 406 11.23 -1.33 8.50
CA LEU A 406 12.25 -1.30 7.44
C LEU A 406 12.82 0.11 7.26
N ALA A 407 11.97 1.15 7.29
CA ALA A 407 12.40 2.52 7.13
C ALA A 407 13.24 3.03 8.33
N ALA A 408 12.82 2.70 9.55
CA ALA A 408 13.54 3.05 10.77
C ALA A 408 14.89 2.33 10.85
N GLU A 409 14.95 1.08 10.40
CA GLU A 409 16.20 0.34 10.26
C GLU A 409 17.17 1.02 9.29
N ALA A 410 16.69 1.40 8.10
CA ALA A 410 17.51 2.11 7.12
C ALA A 410 18.00 3.47 7.63
N ALA A 411 17.13 4.21 8.32
CA ALA A 411 17.47 5.48 8.94
C ALA A 411 18.58 5.29 9.99
N ARG A 412 18.49 4.26 10.83
CA ARG A 412 19.54 3.95 11.82
C ARG A 412 20.88 3.65 11.16
N GLU A 413 20.89 2.74 10.18
CA GLU A 413 22.12 2.35 9.48
C GLU A 413 22.78 3.55 8.79
N SER A 414 21.97 4.50 8.30
CA SER A 414 22.48 5.74 7.73
C SER A 414 23.07 6.68 8.80
N SER A 415 22.44 6.80 9.97
CA SER A 415 22.92 7.63 11.07
C SER A 415 24.27 7.14 11.60
N ASP A 416 24.42 5.82 11.75
CA ASP A 416 25.68 5.19 12.17
C ASP A 416 26.81 5.40 11.15
N ARG A 417 26.47 5.48 9.85
CA ARG A 417 27.44 5.64 8.77
C ARG A 417 27.90 7.09 8.57
N TYR A 418 26.99 8.06 8.66
CA TYR A 418 27.26 9.45 8.32
C TYR A 418 27.52 10.36 9.52
N GLY A 419 27.34 9.86 10.75
CA GLY A 419 27.64 10.58 11.98
C GLY A 419 26.62 11.68 12.29
N ARG A 420 25.75 11.44 13.27
CA ARG A 420 24.87 12.39 14.00
C ARG A 420 24.09 13.48 13.24
N VAL A 421 24.07 13.53 11.91
CA VAL A 421 23.10 14.37 11.17
C VAL A 421 21.76 13.65 11.18
N ILE A 422 21.15 13.56 12.38
CA ILE A 422 19.88 12.89 12.65
C ILE A 422 18.79 13.45 11.71
N ALA A 423 18.79 14.76 11.44
CA ALA A 423 17.83 15.40 10.56
C ALA A 423 17.83 14.83 9.12
N ALA A 424 19.00 14.49 8.57
CA ALA A 424 19.11 13.92 7.22
C ALA A 424 18.64 12.46 7.16
N ALA A 425 18.75 11.73 8.27
CA ALA A 425 18.27 10.35 8.39
C ALA A 425 16.76 10.26 8.71
N VAL A 426 16.20 11.28 9.38
CA VAL A 426 14.79 11.32 9.80
C VAL A 426 13.86 11.86 8.71
N ALA A 427 14.31 12.80 7.87
CA ALA A 427 13.51 13.29 6.74
C ALA A 427 12.97 12.18 5.80
N PRO A 428 13.76 11.16 5.38
CA PRO A 428 13.25 10.07 4.54
C PRO A 428 12.19 9.23 5.26
N LEU A 429 12.42 8.95 6.54
CA LEU A 429 11.47 8.24 7.38
C LEU A 429 10.15 9.00 7.45
N ALA A 430 10.19 10.32 7.67
CA ALA A 430 8.98 11.15 7.72
C ALA A 430 8.19 11.15 6.40
N GLY A 431 8.87 11.16 5.24
CA GLY A 431 8.20 11.07 3.94
C GLY A 431 7.49 9.73 3.73
N VAL A 432 8.16 8.61 4.01
CA VAL A 432 7.59 7.26 3.87
C VAL A 432 6.45 7.04 4.88
N VAL A 433 6.66 7.44 6.14
CA VAL A 433 5.64 7.39 7.19
C VAL A 433 4.45 8.26 6.84
N GLY A 434 4.68 9.50 6.41
CA GLY A 434 3.60 10.42 6.02
C GLY A 434 2.76 9.86 4.89
N ALA A 435 3.39 9.26 3.86
CA ALA A 435 2.68 8.60 2.77
C ALA A 435 1.85 7.40 3.28
N ALA A 436 2.42 6.58 4.18
CA ALA A 436 1.71 5.46 4.79
C ALA A 436 0.51 5.92 5.63
N VAL A 437 0.64 7.00 6.41
CA VAL A 437 -0.45 7.58 7.21
C VAL A 437 -1.56 8.12 6.33
N VAL A 438 -1.22 8.87 5.28
CA VAL A 438 -2.22 9.41 4.33
C VAL A 438 -2.94 8.28 3.61
N LEU A 439 -2.22 7.23 3.20
CA LEU A 439 -2.82 6.06 2.56
C LEU A 439 -3.74 5.30 3.52
N LEU A 440 -3.30 5.12 4.78
CA LEU A 440 -4.12 4.47 5.80
C LEU A 440 -5.40 5.25 6.06
N PHE A 441 -5.30 6.58 6.20
CA PHE A 441 -6.46 7.45 6.34
C PHE A 441 -7.41 7.32 5.15
N ALA A 442 -6.90 7.37 3.93
CA ALA A 442 -7.70 7.24 2.72
C ALA A 442 -8.42 5.89 2.65
N MET A 443 -7.73 4.79 3.00
CA MET A 443 -8.32 3.45 3.05
C MET A 443 -9.44 3.36 4.09
N ARG A 444 -9.23 3.88 5.31
CA ARG A 444 -10.23 3.85 6.38
C ARG A 444 -11.42 4.75 6.09
N TRP A 445 -11.18 5.90 5.48
CA TRP A 445 -12.25 6.79 5.04
C TRP A 445 -13.20 6.11 4.05
N GLN A 446 -12.63 5.33 3.14
CA GLN A 446 -13.36 4.62 2.09
C GLN A 446 -13.91 3.27 2.57
N GLU A 447 -13.62 2.88 3.80
CA GLU A 447 -14.08 1.63 4.37
C GLU A 447 -15.55 1.74 4.77
N PHE A 448 -16.41 1.03 4.06
CA PHE A 448 -17.86 1.04 4.30
C PHE A 448 -18.39 -0.27 4.87
N VAL A 449 -17.59 -1.35 4.79
CA VAL A 449 -18.01 -2.69 5.21
C VAL A 449 -18.33 -2.74 6.69
N TRP A 450 -17.42 -2.25 7.55
CA TRP A 450 -17.66 -2.27 8.98
C TRP A 450 -18.84 -1.39 9.40
N PRO A 451 -18.93 -0.12 8.94
CA PRO A 451 -20.14 0.69 9.12
C PRO A 451 -21.44 0.01 8.66
N LEU A 452 -21.41 -0.76 7.57
CA LEU A 452 -22.61 -1.45 7.05
C LEU A 452 -23.09 -2.52 8.03
N LEU A 453 -22.17 -3.12 8.77
CA LEU A 453 -22.47 -4.12 9.79
C LEU A 453 -22.94 -3.48 11.10
N MET A 454 -22.40 -2.31 11.45
CA MET A 454 -22.54 -1.72 12.79
C MET A 454 -23.58 -0.61 12.92
N ILE A 455 -24.12 -0.13 11.81
CA ILE A 455 -25.02 1.02 11.82
C ILE A 455 -26.35 0.65 11.16
N GLY A 456 -27.38 0.49 11.99
CA GLY A 456 -28.76 0.38 11.55
C GLY A 456 -29.38 1.74 11.26
N ASP A 457 -28.99 2.78 12.00
CA ASP A 457 -29.48 4.14 11.82
C ASP A 457 -28.85 4.82 10.60
N THR A 458 -29.66 5.05 9.57
CA THR A 458 -29.19 5.66 8.31
C THR A 458 -28.67 7.08 8.49
N ASP A 459 -29.07 7.75 9.56
CA ASP A 459 -28.58 9.10 9.88
C ASP A 459 -27.11 9.06 10.28
N LEU A 460 -26.61 7.95 10.81
CA LEU A 460 -25.21 7.78 11.23
C LEU A 460 -24.29 7.21 10.14
N TRP A 461 -24.81 6.90 8.95
CA TRP A 461 -24.02 6.27 7.90
C TRP A 461 -22.82 7.14 7.49
N PRO A 462 -21.63 6.60 7.25
CA PRO A 462 -20.55 7.35 6.62
C PRO A 462 -20.92 7.72 5.17
N ASP A 463 -20.29 8.77 4.63
CA ASP A 463 -20.59 9.29 3.29
C ASP A 463 -20.51 8.24 2.17
N PRO A 464 -19.54 7.30 2.16
CA PRO A 464 -19.55 6.21 1.19
C PRO A 464 -20.83 5.38 1.26
N LEU A 465 -21.29 4.98 2.45
CA LEU A 465 -22.53 4.18 2.57
C LEU A 465 -23.77 4.95 2.16
N TRP A 466 -23.86 6.21 2.58
CA TRP A 466 -24.96 7.07 2.19
C TRP A 466 -25.04 7.20 0.67
N THR A 467 -23.90 7.49 0.03
CA THR A 467 -23.80 7.60 -1.43
C THR A 467 -24.20 6.32 -2.14
N LEU A 468 -23.83 5.17 -1.59
CA LEU A 468 -24.17 3.89 -2.19
C LEU A 468 -25.68 3.63 -2.17
N LYS A 469 -26.39 4.09 -1.14
CA LYS A 469 -27.86 4.05 -1.06
C LYS A 469 -28.52 5.11 -1.93
N SER A 470 -27.97 6.33 -1.96
CA SER A 470 -28.49 7.44 -2.76
C SER A 470 -27.87 7.51 -4.15
N TRP A 471 -27.33 6.40 -4.65
CA TRP A 471 -26.48 6.41 -5.84
C TRP A 471 -27.23 6.90 -7.08
N ASP A 472 -28.50 6.51 -7.23
CA ASP A 472 -29.34 6.93 -8.36
C ASP A 472 -29.57 8.45 -8.38
N ALA A 473 -29.44 9.11 -7.22
CA ALA A 473 -29.72 10.52 -7.06
C ALA A 473 -28.44 11.40 -7.01
N VAL A 474 -27.35 10.89 -6.43
CA VAL A 474 -26.09 11.65 -6.24
C VAL A 474 -24.99 11.22 -7.22
N GLY A 475 -25.12 10.01 -7.79
CA GLY A 475 -24.14 9.42 -8.68
C GLY A 475 -22.73 9.39 -8.11
N LEU A 476 -21.76 9.51 -9.02
CA LEU A 476 -20.33 9.60 -8.71
C LEU A 476 -19.96 10.68 -7.70
N ALA A 477 -20.70 11.80 -7.68
CA ALA A 477 -20.40 13.00 -6.90
C ALA A 477 -20.33 12.77 -5.39
N GLY A 478 -21.15 11.84 -4.88
CA GLY A 478 -21.23 11.57 -3.43
C GLY A 478 -20.06 10.75 -2.90
N VAL A 479 -19.37 9.99 -3.75
CA VAL A 479 -18.49 8.90 -3.29
C VAL A 479 -17.25 9.43 -2.57
N LEU A 480 -16.78 10.61 -2.96
CA LEU A 480 -15.71 11.31 -2.29
C LEU A 480 -15.88 12.81 -2.54
N PRO A 481 -16.13 13.64 -1.51
CA PRO A 481 -16.17 15.07 -1.70
C PRO A 481 -14.83 15.55 -2.28
N PHE A 482 -14.88 16.27 -3.41
CA PHE A 482 -13.70 16.78 -4.11
C PHE A 482 -12.66 17.46 -3.20
N PRO A 483 -13.04 18.25 -2.17
CA PRO A 483 -12.08 18.83 -1.23
C PRO A 483 -11.27 17.79 -0.45
N VAL A 484 -11.90 16.70 0.00
CA VAL A 484 -11.24 15.61 0.74
C VAL A 484 -10.25 14.88 -0.16
N TRP A 485 -10.66 14.63 -1.42
CA TRP A 485 -9.76 14.06 -2.42
C TRP A 485 -8.52 14.94 -2.65
N LEU A 486 -8.71 16.25 -2.81
CA LEU A 486 -7.60 17.19 -2.99
C LEU A 486 -6.64 17.18 -1.81
N VAL A 487 -7.16 17.13 -0.57
CA VAL A 487 -6.33 17.07 0.64
C VAL A 487 -5.51 15.77 0.67
N ILE A 488 -6.13 14.62 0.35
CA ILE A 488 -5.44 13.33 0.28
C ILE A 488 -4.37 13.36 -0.81
N ALA A 489 -4.71 13.80 -2.02
CA ALA A 489 -3.80 13.88 -3.16
C ALA A 489 -2.63 14.84 -2.87
N ALA A 490 -2.89 16.00 -2.28
CA ALA A 490 -1.87 16.98 -1.90
C ALA A 490 -0.96 16.44 -0.79
N GLY A 491 -1.54 15.82 0.26
CA GLY A 491 -0.78 15.20 1.34
C GLY A 491 0.13 14.08 0.83
N LEU A 492 -0.38 13.22 -0.05
CA LEU A 492 0.38 12.14 -0.65
C LEU A 492 1.47 12.67 -1.59
N ALA A 493 1.16 13.67 -2.43
CA ALA A 493 2.16 14.32 -3.27
C ALA A 493 3.27 14.97 -2.43
N ALA A 494 2.92 15.66 -1.34
CA ALA A 494 3.88 16.26 -0.42
C ALA A 494 4.77 15.20 0.25
N ALA A 495 4.19 14.09 0.69
CA ALA A 495 4.93 12.97 1.27
C ALA A 495 5.90 12.33 0.26
N LEU A 496 5.46 12.10 -0.98
CA LEU A 496 6.29 11.57 -2.06
C LEU A 496 7.41 12.54 -2.46
N VAL A 497 7.16 13.85 -2.45
CA VAL A 497 8.17 14.89 -2.67
C VAL A 497 9.17 14.94 -1.50
N GLY A 498 8.69 14.77 -0.27
CA GLY A 498 9.55 14.66 0.92
C GLY A 498 10.48 13.45 0.84
N ALA A 499 9.95 12.28 0.45
CA ALA A 499 10.73 11.06 0.25
C ALA A 499 11.84 11.23 -0.82
N ASP A 500 11.58 11.99 -1.88
CA ASP A 500 12.57 12.28 -2.92
C ASP A 500 13.70 13.19 -2.47
N ARG A 501 13.37 14.25 -1.72
CA ARG A 501 14.40 15.12 -1.12
C ARG A 501 15.34 14.32 -0.22
N ALA A 502 14.81 13.25 0.35
CA ALA A 502 15.55 12.37 1.22
C ALA A 502 16.26 11.19 0.51
N ARG A 503 16.12 11.06 -0.82
CA ARG A 503 16.74 10.03 -1.69
C ARG A 503 16.85 8.64 -1.04
N VAL A 504 15.71 8.11 -0.59
CA VAL A 504 15.61 6.70 -0.16
C VAL A 504 15.89 5.81 -1.37
N ALA A 505 16.94 5.01 -1.29
CA ALA A 505 17.20 3.97 -2.28
C ALA A 505 16.76 2.62 -1.73
N VAL A 506 16.18 1.79 -2.60
CA VAL A 506 15.88 0.39 -2.28
C VAL A 506 16.93 -0.48 -2.97
N GLY A 507 17.74 -1.20 -2.17
CA GLY A 507 18.65 -2.21 -2.66
C GLY A 507 18.02 -3.60 -2.58
N VAL A 508 18.10 -4.37 -3.67
CA VAL A 508 17.77 -5.80 -3.67
C VAL A 508 19.06 -6.60 -3.53
N SER A 509 19.12 -7.50 -2.55
CA SER A 509 20.30 -8.33 -2.25
C SER A 509 20.61 -9.30 -3.40
N GLY A 510 21.49 -8.92 -4.32
CA GLY A 510 21.93 -9.78 -5.44
C GLY A 510 23.43 -9.77 -5.76
N ASN A 511 24.22 -8.79 -5.29
CA ASN A 511 25.68 -8.85 -5.38
C ASN A 511 26.34 -7.80 -4.45
N PRO A 512 26.81 -8.16 -3.24
CA PRO A 512 27.38 -7.21 -2.28
C PRO A 512 28.70 -6.57 -2.75
N GLY A 513 29.31 -7.04 -3.84
CA GLY A 513 30.62 -6.57 -4.31
C GLY A 513 30.65 -5.52 -5.42
N ARG A 514 29.51 -5.09 -5.98
CA ARG A 514 29.50 -4.24 -7.22
C ARG A 514 28.64 -2.99 -7.20
N ALA A 515 27.97 -2.69 -6.09
CA ALA A 515 27.33 -1.39 -5.88
C ALA A 515 28.30 -0.37 -5.26
N GLU A 516 29.60 -0.51 -5.51
CA GLU A 516 30.46 0.67 -5.54
C GLU A 516 29.87 1.55 -6.64
N PHE A 517 29.16 2.62 -6.21
CA PHE A 517 29.16 3.84 -7.00
C PHE A 517 30.58 3.99 -7.51
N PRO A 518 30.83 4.17 -8.82
CA PRO A 518 32.17 4.46 -9.29
C PRO A 518 32.61 5.68 -8.50
N ALA A 519 33.40 5.44 -7.45
CA ALA A 519 33.94 6.47 -6.59
C ALA A 519 34.69 7.31 -7.61
N GLY A 520 34.14 8.49 -7.91
CA GLY A 520 34.50 9.26 -9.08
C GLY A 520 36.01 9.21 -9.15
N ARG A 521 36.55 8.57 -10.19
CA ARG A 521 38.01 8.51 -10.41
C ARG A 521 38.45 9.93 -10.10
N PRO A 522 39.24 10.17 -9.04
CA PRO A 522 39.58 11.53 -8.63
C PRO A 522 40.04 12.17 -9.91
N ALA A 523 39.31 13.22 -10.33
CA ALA A 523 39.49 13.83 -11.64
C ALA A 523 40.99 13.98 -11.77
N ARG A 524 41.59 13.18 -12.68
CA ARG A 524 43.02 13.12 -12.84
C ARG A 524 43.35 14.57 -13.08
N SER A 525 43.94 15.21 -12.07
CA SER A 525 44.23 16.63 -12.12
C SER A 525 45.02 16.72 -13.40
N VAL A 526 44.43 17.34 -14.42
CA VAL A 526 45.17 17.73 -15.61
C VAL A 526 46.11 18.75 -15.03
N GLN A 527 47.26 18.23 -14.59
CA GLN A 527 48.34 18.97 -14.02
C GLN A 527 48.69 19.92 -15.15
N GLY A 528 48.30 21.18 -14.96
CA GLY A 528 48.49 22.22 -15.95
C GLY A 528 49.93 22.15 -16.41
N GLY A 529 50.11 21.94 -17.71
CA GLY A 529 51.38 22.22 -18.36
C GLY A 529 51.76 23.65 -17.97
N GLY A 530 52.90 23.78 -17.31
CA GLY A 530 53.42 25.07 -16.90
C GLY A 530 53.62 25.99 -18.11
N PRO A 531 53.44 27.31 -17.96
CA PRO A 531 53.87 28.28 -18.95
C PRO A 531 55.38 28.47 -18.80
N GLY A 532 56.18 27.96 -19.73
CA GLY A 532 57.61 28.24 -19.71
C GLY A 532 58.41 27.36 -20.65
N GLY A 533 58.68 27.85 -21.86
CA GLY A 533 59.58 27.18 -22.79
C GLY A 533 59.52 27.68 -24.23
N ALA A 534 59.87 28.94 -24.45
CA ALA A 534 60.51 29.38 -25.70
C ALA A 534 61.86 30.00 -25.30
N PRO A 535 62.94 30.00 -26.13
CA PRO A 535 62.99 29.66 -27.56
C PRO A 535 64.12 28.66 -27.91
N ALA A 536 63.99 27.94 -29.03
CA ALA A 536 65.14 27.36 -29.71
C ALA A 536 65.11 27.81 -31.18
N ALA A 537 66.08 28.66 -31.50
CA ALA A 537 66.33 29.16 -32.84
C ALA A 537 66.61 27.99 -33.80
N VAL A 538 65.84 27.93 -34.87
CA VAL A 538 66.10 27.04 -36.01
C VAL A 538 67.22 27.68 -36.83
N THR A 539 68.42 27.12 -36.73
CA THR A 539 69.50 27.35 -37.69
C THR A 539 69.22 26.57 -38.98
N PRO A 540 69.30 27.18 -40.17
CA PRO A 540 69.23 26.45 -41.42
C PRO A 540 70.55 25.72 -41.67
N ARG A 541 70.50 24.40 -41.76
CA ARG A 541 71.61 23.55 -42.21
C ARG A 541 71.60 23.55 -43.75
N SER A 542 72.49 24.34 -44.34
CA SER A 542 72.88 24.21 -45.74
C SER A 542 73.95 23.13 -45.86
N ASP A 543 73.59 21.98 -46.42
CA ASP A 543 74.56 21.03 -46.96
C ASP A 543 74.09 20.65 -48.37
N ARG A 544 74.75 21.19 -49.40
CA ARG A 544 74.96 20.50 -50.67
C ARG A 544 76.14 21.10 -51.42
N ASN A 545 77.24 20.35 -51.40
CA ASN A 545 78.24 20.34 -52.45
C ASN A 545 77.67 19.61 -53.67
N GLY A 546 77.97 20.11 -54.86
CA GLY A 546 77.59 19.58 -56.16
C GLY A 546 77.56 20.68 -57.20
#